data_AF-A0A9E5TGL3-F1
#
_entry.id   AF-A0A9E5TGL3-F1
#
_cell.length_a   1.000
_cell.length_b   1.000
_cell.length_c   1.000
_cell.angle_alpha   90.00
_cell.angle_beta   90.00
_cell.angle_gamma   90.00
#
_symmetry.space_group_name_H-M   'P 1'
#
loop_
_entity.id
_entity.type
_entity.pdbx_description
1 polymer ?
#
loop_
_entity_poly.entity_id
_entity_poly.type
_entity_poly.pdbx_seq_one_letter_code
_entity_poly.pdbx_strand_id
1 'polypeptide(L)'
;NCYAAEPEFLKIFTLPLKEGNAETALEAPFSVIISERLAKIHFDGENPIGKTVRVKEEIEAQITGVFERIPANTQLRSDFVVSYSTLEKIGEDTQSWTELFQDYTYLLLREGAVAAEVEQKIPSLLAQHVGQDEAK
;
A
#
# COMPACT_ATOMS: atom_id res chain seq x y z
N ASN A 1 10.82 -5.81 -5.50
CA ASN A 1 10.22 -4.57 -4.99
C ASN A 1 9.23 -4.91 -3.90
N CYS A 2 9.09 -4.03 -2.91
CA CYS A 2 8.09 -4.12 -1.85
C CYS A 2 7.47 -2.73 -1.71
N TYR A 3 6.15 -2.65 -1.71
CA TYR A 3 5.40 -1.42 -1.45
C TYR A 3 4.77 -1.50 -0.07
N ALA A 4 4.56 -0.33 0.54
CA ALA A 4 3.69 -0.17 1.68
C ALA A 4 2.35 0.40 1.20
N ALA A 5 1.23 -0.04 1.76
CA ALA A 5 -0.08 0.44 1.37
C ALA A 5 -1.09 0.38 2.52
N GLU A 6 -2.06 1.30 2.53
CA GLU A 6 -3.21 1.23 3.45
C GLU A 6 -4.18 0.10 3.04
N PRO A 7 -5.06 -0.37 3.95
CA PRO A 7 -6.08 -1.39 3.63
C PRO A 7 -6.95 -1.04 2.42
N GLU A 8 -7.25 0.25 2.23
CA GLU A 8 -8.05 0.78 1.13
C GLU A 8 -7.45 0.46 -0.25
N PHE A 9 -6.15 0.22 -0.34
CA PHE A 9 -5.48 -0.19 -1.57
C PHE A 9 -6.15 -1.38 -2.26
N LEU A 10 -6.55 -2.39 -1.47
CA LEU A 10 -7.22 -3.59 -1.98
C LEU A 10 -8.61 -3.27 -2.56
N LYS A 11 -9.30 -2.27 -1.98
CA LYS A 11 -10.63 -1.82 -2.42
C LYS A 11 -10.54 -0.93 -3.66
N ILE A 12 -9.63 0.04 -3.68
CA ILE A 12 -9.47 1.02 -4.77
C ILE A 12 -8.99 0.32 -6.05
N PHE A 13 -7.98 -0.54 -5.95
CA PHE A 13 -7.43 -1.24 -7.11
C PHE A 13 -8.13 -2.56 -7.44
N THR A 14 -9.14 -2.93 -6.65
CA THR A 14 -9.87 -4.20 -6.79
C THR A 14 -8.89 -5.37 -6.90
N LEU A 15 -7.87 -5.41 -6.04
CA LEU A 15 -6.86 -6.46 -6.06
C LEU A 15 -7.43 -7.68 -5.32
N PRO A 16 -7.80 -8.77 -6.03
CA PRO A 16 -8.45 -9.88 -5.39
C PRO A 16 -7.47 -10.67 -4.53
N LEU A 17 -7.90 -11.00 -3.31
CA LEU A 17 -7.22 -11.96 -2.45
C LEU A 17 -7.76 -13.37 -2.71
N LYS A 18 -6.86 -14.33 -2.94
CA LYS A 18 -7.17 -15.75 -2.93
C LYS A 18 -7.34 -16.28 -1.51
N GLU A 19 -6.58 -15.73 -0.57
CA GLU A 19 -6.61 -16.07 0.86
C GLU A 19 -6.48 -14.81 1.70
N GLY A 20 -7.11 -14.81 2.88
CA GLY A 20 -7.16 -13.65 3.79
C GLY A 20 -8.43 -12.81 3.63
N ASN A 21 -8.53 -11.75 4.42
CA ASN A 21 -9.66 -10.81 4.38
C ASN A 21 -9.16 -9.45 3.87
N ALA A 22 -9.68 -9.01 2.72
CA ALA A 22 -9.24 -7.76 2.08
C ALA A 22 -9.51 -6.50 2.92
N GLU A 23 -10.41 -6.57 3.91
CA GLU A 23 -10.67 -5.45 4.82
C GLU A 23 -9.65 -5.32 5.94
N THR A 24 -9.06 -6.44 6.37
CA THR A 24 -8.18 -6.47 7.55
C THR A 24 -6.74 -6.86 7.22
N ALA A 25 -6.45 -7.30 5.99
CA ALA A 25 -5.15 -7.88 5.63
C ALA A 25 -3.98 -6.89 5.77
N LEU A 26 -4.21 -5.59 5.60
CA LEU A 26 -3.17 -4.57 5.76
C LEU A 26 -3.44 -3.62 6.93
N GLU A 27 -4.38 -3.96 7.83
CA GLU A 27 -4.81 -3.08 8.91
C GLU A 27 -3.76 -2.98 10.04
N ALA A 28 -3.28 -4.13 10.51
CA ALA A 28 -2.29 -4.17 11.58
C ALA A 28 -0.86 -3.94 11.07
N PRO A 29 0.01 -3.24 11.83
CA PRO A 29 1.42 -3.10 11.49
C PRO A 29 2.09 -4.48 11.46
N PHE A 30 3.18 -4.59 10.69
CA PHE A 30 3.88 -5.84 10.45
C PHE A 30 2.99 -6.93 9.84
N SER A 31 1.96 -6.52 9.08
CA SER A 31 1.19 -7.41 8.21
C SER A 31 1.67 -7.29 6.77
N VAL A 32 1.66 -8.40 6.04
CA VAL A 32 2.05 -8.42 4.62
C VAL A 32 1.12 -9.31 3.82
N ILE A 33 0.74 -8.85 2.64
CA ILE A 33 0.14 -9.70 1.62
C ILE A 33 1.20 -10.06 0.58
N ILE A 34 1.14 -11.29 0.07
CA ILE A 34 2.11 -11.81 -0.89
C ILE A 34 1.44 -12.29 -2.18
N SER A 35 2.18 -12.27 -3.29
CA SER A 35 1.66 -12.78 -4.55
C SER A 35 1.48 -14.30 -4.48
N GLU A 36 0.48 -14.83 -5.18
CA GLU A 36 0.30 -16.28 -5.35
C GLU A 36 1.58 -16.98 -5.83
N ARG A 37 2.33 -16.31 -6.71
CA ARG A 37 3.61 -16.82 -7.22
C ARG A 37 4.61 -17.01 -6.09
N LEU A 38 4.75 -16.03 -5.20
CA LEU A 38 5.64 -16.10 -4.07
C LEU A 38 5.17 -17.17 -3.07
N ALA A 39 3.87 -17.21 -2.78
CA ALA A 39 3.30 -18.23 -1.90
C ALA A 39 3.64 -19.65 -2.39
N LYS A 40 3.48 -19.90 -3.70
CA LYS A 40 3.82 -21.19 -4.32
C LYS A 40 5.31 -21.54 -4.22
N ILE A 41 6.20 -20.58 -4.45
CA ILE A 41 7.66 -20.81 -4.42
C ILE A 41 8.14 -21.12 -3.00
N HIS A 42 7.60 -20.43 -1.99
CA HIS A 42 8.13 -20.50 -0.62
C HIS A 42 7.40 -21.50 0.30
N PHE A 43 6.15 -21.83 -0.01
CA PHE A 43 5.32 -22.68 0.84
C PHE A 43 4.84 -23.96 0.16
N ASP A 44 5.17 -24.18 -1.12
CA ASP A 44 4.92 -25.43 -1.87
C ASP A 44 3.49 -25.99 -1.73
N GLY A 45 2.49 -25.10 -1.70
CA GLY A 45 1.07 -25.45 -1.54
C GLY A 45 0.57 -25.54 -0.10
N GLU A 46 1.44 -25.36 0.90
CA GLU A 46 1.01 -25.09 2.27
C GLU A 46 0.38 -23.70 2.38
N ASN A 47 -0.59 -23.58 3.29
CA ASN A 47 -1.22 -22.30 3.60
C ASN A 47 -0.17 -21.34 4.22
N PRO A 48 0.10 -20.19 3.58
CA PRO A 48 1.08 -19.22 4.09
C PRO A 48 0.50 -18.30 5.18
N ILE A 49 -0.83 -18.19 5.31
CA ILE A 49 -1.49 -17.28 6.25
C ILE A 49 -1.05 -17.58 7.70
N GLY A 50 -0.72 -16.52 8.43
CA GLY A 50 -0.26 -16.58 9.81
C GLY A 50 1.23 -16.86 9.97
N LYS A 51 1.93 -17.29 8.91
CA LYS A 51 3.39 -17.47 8.92
C LYS A 51 4.10 -16.12 8.83
N THR A 52 5.33 -16.04 9.35
CA THR A 52 6.15 -14.83 9.28
C THR A 52 7.13 -14.91 8.13
N VAL A 53 7.31 -13.80 7.40
CA VAL A 53 8.34 -13.62 6.38
C VAL A 53 9.17 -12.39 6.67
N ARG A 54 10.40 -12.39 6.18
CA ARG A 54 11.29 -11.24 6.27
C ARG A 54 11.27 -10.45 4.97
N VAL A 55 10.78 -9.21 5.03
CA VAL A 55 10.68 -8.27 3.92
C VAL A 55 11.89 -7.34 3.95
N LYS A 56 12.57 -7.17 2.80
CA LYS A 56 13.81 -6.37 2.66
C LYS A 56 14.90 -6.71 3.71
N GLU A 57 15.01 -7.97 4.10
CA GLU A 57 16.02 -8.48 5.05
C GLU A 57 15.97 -7.92 6.49
N GLU A 58 15.02 -7.04 6.81
CA GLU A 58 14.94 -6.38 8.13
C GLU A 58 13.55 -6.41 8.76
N ILE A 59 12.48 -6.36 7.95
CA ILE A 59 11.11 -6.24 8.46
C ILE A 59 10.50 -7.64 8.58
N GLU A 60 10.29 -8.13 9.80
CA GLU A 60 9.51 -9.35 10.04
C GLU A 60 8.02 -9.01 10.03
N ALA A 61 7.28 -9.63 9.11
CA ALA A 61 5.85 -9.41 8.94
C ALA A 61 5.08 -10.72 8.83
N GLN A 62 3.89 -10.77 9.44
CA GLN A 62 2.98 -11.90 9.33
C GLN A 62 2.21 -11.83 8.01
N ILE A 63 2.13 -12.97 7.33
CA ILE A 63 1.36 -13.09 6.09
C ILE A 63 -0.13 -13.12 6.45
N THR A 64 -0.86 -12.14 5.97
CA THR A 64 -2.29 -11.93 6.26
C THR A 64 -3.18 -12.07 5.02
N GLY A 65 -2.56 -12.21 3.84
CA GLY A 65 -3.28 -12.45 2.61
C GLY A 65 -2.39 -12.92 1.46
N VAL A 66 -3.02 -13.57 0.48
CA VAL A 66 -2.39 -13.97 -0.78
C VAL A 66 -3.18 -13.33 -1.91
N PHE A 67 -2.54 -12.47 -2.70
CA PHE A 67 -3.19 -11.77 -3.80
C PHE A 67 -2.92 -12.43 -5.16
N GLU A 68 -3.87 -12.29 -6.08
CA GLU A 68 -3.67 -12.70 -7.46
C GLU A 68 -2.65 -11.82 -8.17
N ARG A 69 -1.96 -12.38 -9.16
CA ARG A 69 -0.90 -11.68 -9.89
C ARG A 69 -1.35 -10.28 -10.38
N ILE A 70 -0.64 -9.24 -9.95
CA ILE A 70 -0.81 -7.89 -10.50
C ILE A 70 -0.36 -7.89 -11.98
N PRO A 71 -1.15 -7.30 -12.91
CA PRO A 71 -0.78 -7.27 -14.33
C PRO A 71 0.59 -6.64 -14.57
N ALA A 72 1.35 -7.24 -15.49
CA ALA A 72 2.73 -6.83 -15.76
C ALA A 72 2.84 -5.44 -16.39
N ASN A 73 1.77 -4.93 -16.99
CA ASN A 73 1.71 -3.60 -17.62
C ASN A 73 1.32 -2.47 -16.64
N THR A 74 1.51 -2.67 -15.35
CA THR A 74 1.25 -1.66 -14.31
C THR A 74 2.55 -1.13 -13.70
N GLN A 75 2.47 0.00 -13.00
CA GLN A 75 3.52 0.50 -12.12
C GLN A 75 3.56 -0.27 -10.78
N LEU A 76 2.46 -0.92 -10.39
CA LEU A 76 2.30 -1.69 -9.14
C LEU A 76 2.96 -3.07 -9.24
N ARG A 77 4.25 -3.13 -9.58
CA ARG A 77 4.98 -4.39 -9.73
C ARG A 77 5.61 -4.81 -8.42
N SER A 78 4.85 -5.55 -7.61
CA SER A 78 5.36 -6.12 -6.37
C SER A 78 4.83 -7.51 -6.08
N ASP A 79 5.66 -8.31 -5.39
CA ASP A 79 5.28 -9.60 -4.82
C ASP A 79 5.00 -9.51 -3.32
N PHE A 80 5.30 -8.36 -2.71
CA PHE A 80 5.03 -8.05 -1.30
C PHE A 80 4.34 -6.69 -1.20
N VAL A 81 3.24 -6.62 -0.46
CA VAL A 81 2.66 -5.35 -0.03
C VAL A 81 2.54 -5.39 1.49
N VAL A 82 3.32 -4.56 2.18
CA VAL A 82 3.33 -4.47 3.64
C VAL A 82 2.32 -3.41 4.09
N SER A 83 1.75 -3.55 5.29
CA SER A 83 0.88 -2.52 5.85
C SER A 83 1.62 -1.20 5.97
N TYR A 84 1.02 -0.10 5.49
CA TYR A 84 1.58 1.25 5.61
C TYR A 84 1.83 1.66 7.06
N SER A 85 1.00 1.21 8.01
CA SER A 85 1.20 1.47 9.44
C SER A 85 2.51 0.84 9.99
N THR A 86 3.14 -0.07 9.25
CA THR A 86 4.48 -0.61 9.57
C THR A 86 5.55 0.46 9.49
N LEU A 87 5.45 1.41 8.53
CA LEU A 87 6.43 2.47 8.33
C LEU A 87 6.61 3.33 9.59
N GLU A 88 5.49 3.71 10.22
CA GLU A 88 5.50 4.42 11.51
C GLU A 88 6.19 3.61 12.61
N LYS A 89 5.98 2.28 12.63
CA LYS A 89 6.57 1.41 13.67
C LYS A 89 8.07 1.21 13.51
N ILE A 90 8.59 1.38 12.29
CA ILE A 90 10.03 1.34 12.02
C ILE A 90 10.69 2.73 12.04
N GLY A 91 9.93 3.77 12.37
CA GLY A 91 10.42 5.13 12.59
C GLY A 91 10.45 6.02 11.36
N GLU A 92 9.75 5.66 10.27
CA GLU A 92 9.55 6.56 9.14
C GLU A 92 8.51 7.64 9.49
N ASP A 93 8.72 8.86 8.99
CA ASP A 93 7.77 9.97 9.13
C ASP A 93 6.69 9.90 8.06
N THR A 94 5.58 9.23 8.38
CA THR A 94 4.42 9.08 7.48
C THR A 94 3.52 10.31 7.42
N GLN A 95 3.82 11.35 8.22
CA GLN A 95 3.00 12.56 8.33
C GLN A 95 3.65 13.77 7.65
N SER A 96 4.84 13.60 7.06
CA SER A 96 5.53 14.66 6.36
C SER A 96 4.79 15.07 5.08
N TRP A 97 4.47 16.37 4.98
CA TRP A 97 3.90 16.97 3.77
C TRP A 97 4.97 17.50 2.81
N THR A 98 6.23 17.48 3.22
CA THR A 98 7.39 17.98 2.45
C THR A 98 8.21 16.84 1.83
N GLU A 99 8.10 15.61 2.36
CA GLU A 99 8.86 14.43 1.90
C GLU A 99 8.05 13.48 1.01
N LEU A 100 7.08 14.01 0.25
CA LEU A 100 6.13 13.24 -0.57
C LEU A 100 6.75 12.55 -1.81
N PHE A 101 8.05 12.69 -2.06
CA PHE A 101 8.69 12.20 -3.29
C PHE A 101 8.83 10.68 -3.36
N GLN A 102 8.61 9.97 -2.25
CA GLN A 102 8.71 8.51 -2.18
C GLN A 102 7.35 7.81 -2.27
N ASP A 103 6.25 8.55 -2.19
CA ASP A 103 4.90 8.01 -2.09
C ASP A 103 4.05 8.27 -3.33
N TYR A 104 3.16 7.33 -3.62
CA TYR A 104 2.10 7.52 -4.61
C TYR A 104 0.77 7.70 -3.90
N THR A 105 0.17 8.88 -4.02
CA THR A 105 -1.20 9.12 -3.53
C THR A 105 -2.21 8.94 -4.66
N TYR A 106 -3.18 8.06 -4.45
CA TYR A 106 -4.26 7.82 -5.41
C TYR A 106 -5.59 8.37 -4.87
N LEU A 107 -6.33 9.09 -5.71
CA LEU A 107 -7.63 9.65 -5.35
C LEU A 107 -8.74 8.91 -6.11
N LEU A 108 -9.61 8.21 -5.37
CA LEU A 108 -10.84 7.67 -5.93
C LEU A 108 -11.96 8.72 -5.82
N LEU A 109 -12.36 9.27 -6.96
CA LEU A 109 -13.40 10.30 -7.01
C LEU A 109 -14.80 9.69 -6.94
N ARG A 110 -15.74 10.44 -6.34
CA ARG A 110 -17.16 10.05 -6.36
C ARG A 110 -17.70 10.07 -7.79
N GLU A 111 -18.72 9.27 -8.05
CA GLU A 111 -19.43 9.29 -9.32
C GLU A 111 -19.97 10.70 -9.63
N GLY A 112 -19.75 11.17 -10.86
CA GLY A 112 -20.13 12.51 -11.30
C GLY A 112 -19.19 13.65 -10.89
N ALA A 113 -18.13 13.40 -10.11
CA ALA A 113 -17.14 14.42 -9.80
C ALA A 113 -16.28 14.76 -11.04
N VAL A 114 -15.97 16.05 -11.20
CA VAL A 114 -15.09 16.54 -12.27
C VAL A 114 -13.66 16.60 -11.74
N ALA A 115 -12.75 15.80 -12.32
CA ALA A 115 -11.36 15.70 -11.85
C ALA A 115 -10.65 17.06 -11.80
N ALA A 116 -10.85 17.91 -12.81
CA ALA A 116 -10.26 19.24 -12.87
C ALA A 116 -10.70 20.15 -11.70
N GLU A 117 -11.93 19.99 -11.19
CA GLU A 117 -12.41 20.77 -10.04
C GLU A 117 -11.80 20.29 -8.73
N VAL A 118 -11.45 19.00 -8.64
CA VAL A 118 -10.74 18.44 -7.48
C VAL A 118 -9.28 18.87 -7.51
N GLU A 119 -8.65 18.80 -8.68
CA GLU A 119 -7.26 19.22 -8.90
C GLU A 119 -7.03 20.69 -8.49
N GLN A 120 -7.96 21.59 -8.83
CA GLN A 120 -7.90 22.99 -8.44
C GLN A 120 -7.86 23.23 -6.92
N LYS A 121 -8.28 22.26 -6.11
CA LYS A 121 -8.26 22.35 -4.64
C LYS A 121 -6.96 21.87 -4.02
N ILE A 122 -6.15 21.09 -4.75
CA ILE A 122 -4.91 20.50 -4.23
C ILE A 122 -3.90 21.57 -3.79
N PRO A 123 -3.63 22.66 -4.57
CA PRO A 123 -2.66 23.67 -4.14
C PRO A 123 -3.02 24.34 -2.82
N SER A 124 -4.32 24.64 -2.61
CA SER A 124 -4.78 25.23 -1.35
C SER A 124 -4.65 24.27 -0.17
N LEU A 125 -4.79 22.96 -0.40
CA LEU A 125 -4.61 21.94 0.62
C LEU A 125 -3.12 21.84 1.02
N LEU A 126 -2.22 21.82 0.03
CA LEU A 126 -0.78 21.79 0.26
C LEU A 126 -0.30 23.02 1.03
N ALA A 127 -0.75 24.23 0.65
CA ALA A 127 -0.37 25.47 1.33
C ALA A 127 -0.76 25.50 2.82
N GLN A 128 -1.79 24.76 3.23
CA GLN A 128 -2.19 24.65 4.65
C GLN A 128 -1.25 23.78 5.48
N HIS A 129 -0.50 22.86 4.86
CA HIS A 129 0.29 21.85 5.56
C HIS A 129 1.80 22.00 5.36
N VAL A 130 2.24 22.52 4.21
CA VAL A 130 3.65 22.72 3.84
C VAL A 130 4.15 24.13 4.23
N GLY A 131 3.23 25.08 4.47
CA GLY A 131 3.54 26.51 4.61
C GLY A 131 3.56 27.22 3.25
N GLN A 132 3.21 28.51 3.21
CA GLN A 132 2.92 29.26 1.97
C GLN A 132 4.11 29.42 1.01
N ASP A 133 5.36 29.26 1.47
CA ASP A 133 6.55 29.55 0.67
C ASP A 133 7.01 28.39 -0.24
N GLU A 134 6.53 27.16 0.03
CA GLU A 134 6.91 25.95 -0.72
C GLU A 134 5.81 25.45 -1.69
N ALA A 135 4.61 26.05 -1.67
CA ALA A 135 3.44 25.60 -2.44
C ALA A 135 3.38 26.15 -3.89
N LYS A 136 4.52 26.43 -4.53
CA LYS A 136 4.59 27.00 -5.90
C LYS A 136 4.81 25.96 -6.99
#